data_AF-A0A9W9VPL6-F1
#
_entry.id   AF-A0A9W9VPL6-F1
#
_cell.length_a   1.000
_cell.length_b   1.000
_cell.length_c   1.000
_cell.angle_alpha   90.00
_cell.angle_beta   90.00
_cell.angle_gamma   90.00
#
_symmetry.space_group_name_H-M   'P 1'
#
loop_
_entity.id
_entity.type
_entity.pdbx_description
1 polymer ?
#
loop_
_entity_poly.entity_id
_entity_poly.type
_entity_poly.pdbx_seq_one_letter_code
_entity_poly.pdbx_strand_id
1 'polypeptide(L)'
;MFISELEQKPKKNDDLELGDNELMKKQNDLWPDIANAESSDALGNVQRELKARHVTFIALGGNLGTGLFLGIGHALRVAGPLSLVLGYLTASIAGFMMMMALGEMAAWLPVPGAIPQFCARYVDEALGFAVGWNTWFTAVITLCAEISAACSVIQFWSGADNVSVAVWIVVLIAFFLALNILAVHTFGEFEFVCAVIKLCGILGLLILALCIDLGGVSGQPRLGFHYWKTAGIMKEYIATGSEGRFLGYFYTLINAQFAINGCETVVVAAGEAENPRRNIPRAIKRVFWRLLFFYVFAAFALSMICPSGNPNLMGGDRTAQSPWVIAVNIAGIKALPSIINSLILISAISSGNSYVFMGTRYLYALAQNRQAPRIFLRCTKQGIPIWCLLITMSISLISFMSMGSDSSTAFQWFQNLATVATV
;
A
#
# COMPACT_ATOMS: atom_id res chain seq x y z
N MET A 1 28.57 -44.03 20.99
CA MET A 1 27.66 -44.48 22.07
C MET A 1 26.36 -43.68 21.98
N PHE A 2 25.80 -43.71 20.77
CA PHE A 2 24.48 -43.27 20.37
C PHE A 2 23.85 -44.59 19.87
N ILE A 3 22.56 -44.82 20.12
CA ILE A 3 21.83 -46.08 19.89
C ILE A 3 21.87 -47.05 21.09
N SER A 4 21.09 -46.76 22.14
CA SER A 4 20.57 -47.82 23.04
C SER A 4 19.29 -47.45 23.80
N GLU A 5 18.65 -46.30 23.58
CA GLU A 5 17.41 -45.92 24.30
C GLU A 5 16.17 -45.80 23.38
N LEU A 6 16.16 -46.52 22.24
CA LEU A 6 15.00 -46.54 21.32
C LEU A 6 14.09 -47.78 21.48
N GLU A 7 14.22 -48.59 22.52
CA GLU A 7 13.31 -49.73 22.75
C GLU A 7 12.82 -49.82 24.19
N GLN A 8 11.87 -48.94 24.55
CA GLN A 8 10.87 -49.29 25.56
C GLN A 8 9.48 -49.25 24.92
N LYS A 9 8.85 -50.43 24.86
CA LYS A 9 7.45 -50.63 24.45
C LYS A 9 6.53 -49.67 25.20
N PRO A 10 5.42 -49.23 24.58
CA PRO A 10 4.53 -48.24 25.20
C PRO A 10 3.92 -48.85 26.46
N LYS A 11 4.30 -48.32 27.63
CA LYS A 11 3.44 -48.44 28.81
C LYS A 11 2.18 -47.65 28.50
N LYS A 12 1.06 -48.34 28.63
CA LYS A 12 -0.29 -47.80 28.56
C LYS A 12 -0.41 -46.80 29.71
N ASN A 13 -0.08 -45.54 29.44
CA ASN A 13 -0.29 -44.45 30.39
C ASN A 13 -1.71 -43.96 30.18
N ASP A 14 -2.52 -44.13 31.22
CA ASP A 14 -3.88 -43.63 31.39
C ASP A 14 -3.91 -42.08 31.55
N ASP A 15 -3.00 -41.35 30.87
CA ASP A 15 -2.81 -39.90 31.00
C ASP A 15 -3.39 -39.09 29.82
N LEU A 16 -4.11 -39.74 28.89
CA LEU A 16 -4.65 -39.12 27.67
C LEU A 16 -6.07 -38.54 27.82
N GLU A 17 -6.44 -38.13 29.03
CA GLU A 17 -7.65 -37.35 29.30
C GLU A 17 -7.34 -36.09 30.12
N LEU A 18 -6.25 -35.38 29.79
CA LEU A 18 -6.21 -33.95 30.12
C LEU A 18 -7.29 -33.28 29.26
N GLY A 19 -8.48 -33.08 29.85
CA GLY A 19 -9.59 -32.43 29.17
C GLY A 19 -9.13 -31.13 28.53
N ASP A 20 -9.60 -30.83 27.32
CA ASP A 20 -9.16 -29.70 26.49
C ASP A 20 -8.96 -28.39 27.28
N ASN A 21 -9.74 -28.18 28.34
CA ASN A 21 -9.63 -27.05 29.26
C ASN A 21 -8.32 -26.96 30.06
N GLU A 22 -7.74 -28.08 30.53
CA GLU A 22 -6.47 -28.05 31.26
C GLU A 22 -5.28 -27.86 30.34
N LEU A 23 -5.32 -28.43 29.12
CA LEU A 23 -4.31 -28.16 28.09
C LEU A 23 -4.33 -26.70 27.66
N MET A 24 -5.53 -26.13 27.43
CA MET A 24 -5.72 -24.71 27.14
C MET A 24 -5.21 -23.81 28.27
N LYS A 25 -5.48 -24.16 29.53
CA LYS A 25 -5.03 -23.39 30.69
C LYS A 25 -3.51 -23.43 30.84
N LYS A 26 -2.90 -24.59 30.66
CA LYS A 26 -1.44 -24.76 30.68
C LYS A 26 -0.77 -24.02 29.53
N GLN A 27 -1.39 -23.99 28.35
CA GLN A 27 -0.93 -23.20 27.20
C GLN A 27 -1.07 -21.69 27.47
N ASN A 28 -2.16 -21.26 28.11
CA ASN A 28 -2.35 -19.86 28.49
C ASN A 28 -1.39 -19.40 29.58
N ASP A 29 -1.00 -20.28 30.51
CA ASP A 29 -0.01 -19.98 31.55
C ASP A 29 1.42 -19.96 31.00
N LEU A 30 1.74 -20.80 30.00
CA LEU A 30 3.05 -20.79 29.32
C LEU A 30 3.23 -19.59 28.39
N TRP A 31 2.15 -19.10 27.77
CA TRP A 31 2.16 -17.96 26.88
C TRP A 31 1.03 -16.97 27.23
N PRO A 32 1.14 -16.25 28.37
CA PRO A 32 0.09 -15.35 28.85
C PRO A 32 -0.23 -14.24 27.85
N ASP A 33 0.71 -13.88 26.98
CA ASP A 33 0.52 -12.88 25.94
C ASP A 33 -0.34 -13.33 24.76
N ILE A 34 -0.26 -14.63 24.43
CA ILE A 34 -1.11 -15.26 23.43
C ILE A 34 -2.51 -15.40 24.00
N ALA A 35 -2.60 -15.83 25.26
CA ALA A 35 -3.84 -15.89 26.00
C ALA A 35 -4.50 -14.51 26.08
N ASN A 36 -3.77 -13.43 26.40
CA ASN A 36 -4.29 -12.07 26.48
C ASN A 36 -4.68 -11.48 25.10
N ALA A 37 -3.94 -11.81 24.04
CA ALA A 37 -4.33 -11.45 22.67
C ALA A 37 -5.59 -12.19 22.18
N GLU A 38 -5.88 -13.37 22.74
CA GLU A 38 -7.08 -14.18 22.46
C GLU A 38 -8.24 -13.91 23.44
N SER A 39 -7.96 -13.49 24.69
CA SER A 39 -8.91 -13.28 25.81
C SER A 39 -9.17 -11.82 26.17
N SER A 40 -8.75 -10.88 25.33
CA SER A 40 -8.93 -9.43 25.52
C SER A 40 -10.40 -8.96 25.36
N ASP A 41 -11.36 -9.74 25.86
CA ASP A 41 -12.79 -9.41 25.94
C ASP A 41 -13.09 -8.17 26.81
N ALA A 42 -12.10 -7.68 27.58
CA ALA A 42 -12.28 -6.55 28.49
C ALA A 42 -12.18 -5.16 27.85
N LEU A 43 -11.72 -5.03 26.59
CA LEU A 43 -11.45 -3.73 25.94
C LEU A 43 -11.92 -3.70 24.47
N GLY A 44 -13.24 -3.65 24.24
CA GLY A 44 -13.87 -3.13 23.01
C GLY A 44 -13.28 -3.60 21.67
N ASN A 45 -13.34 -4.90 21.35
CA ASN A 45 -12.62 -5.46 20.20
C ASN A 45 -13.18 -5.10 18.81
N VAL A 46 -12.27 -5.01 17.85
CA VAL A 46 -12.54 -5.13 16.40
C VAL A 46 -12.92 -6.58 16.08
N GLN A 47 -13.87 -6.79 15.17
CA GLN A 47 -14.39 -8.13 14.86
C GLN A 47 -13.52 -8.86 13.83
N ARG A 48 -13.30 -10.18 14.05
CA ARG A 48 -12.53 -11.05 13.13
C ARG A 48 -13.39 -11.52 11.95
N GLU A 49 -13.74 -10.62 11.05
CA GLU A 49 -14.62 -10.92 9.90
C GLU A 49 -13.89 -11.02 8.54
N LEU A 50 -12.58 -10.73 8.47
CA LEU A 50 -11.83 -10.79 7.22
C LEU A 50 -11.48 -12.25 6.87
N LYS A 51 -12.11 -12.75 5.80
CA LYS A 51 -11.88 -14.10 5.28
C LYS A 51 -10.49 -14.22 4.67
N ALA A 52 -9.97 -15.45 4.57
CA ALA A 52 -8.69 -15.74 3.93
C ALA A 52 -8.54 -15.12 2.52
N ARG A 53 -9.64 -15.05 1.76
CA ARG A 53 -9.67 -14.41 0.43
C ARG A 53 -9.44 -12.90 0.52
N HIS A 54 -10.05 -12.22 1.50
CA HIS A 54 -9.91 -10.78 1.68
C HIS A 54 -8.46 -10.44 2.01
N VAL A 55 -7.89 -11.14 3.01
CA VAL A 55 -6.48 -10.97 3.41
C VAL A 55 -5.52 -11.20 2.25
N THR A 56 -5.81 -12.19 1.40
CA THR A 56 -5.01 -12.47 0.20
C THR A 56 -5.03 -11.32 -0.81
N PHE A 57 -6.22 -10.80 -1.11
CA PHE A 57 -6.37 -9.76 -2.13
C PHE A 57 -5.94 -8.39 -1.62
N ILE A 58 -6.10 -8.10 -0.33
CA ILE A 58 -5.47 -6.96 0.35
C ILE A 58 -3.94 -7.04 0.19
N ALA A 59 -3.36 -8.23 0.43
CA ALA A 59 -1.92 -8.46 0.27
C ALA A 59 -1.42 -8.34 -1.17
N LEU A 60 -2.26 -8.65 -2.16
CA LEU A 60 -1.88 -8.59 -3.57
C LEU A 60 -2.11 -7.21 -4.19
N GLY A 61 -3.17 -6.49 -3.81
CA GLY A 61 -3.63 -5.31 -4.56
C GLY A 61 -4.20 -4.15 -3.75
N GLY A 62 -4.36 -4.26 -2.43
CA GLY A 62 -4.93 -3.18 -1.61
C GLY A 62 -4.21 -1.85 -1.82
N ASN A 63 -2.87 -1.89 -1.78
CA ASN A 63 -2.03 -0.69 -1.86
C ASN A 63 -1.26 -0.55 -3.18
N LEU A 64 -1.71 -1.26 -4.23
CA LEU A 64 -1.34 -0.85 -5.60
C LEU A 64 -2.08 0.45 -5.89
N GLY A 65 -1.41 1.58 -5.59
CA GLY A 65 -1.98 2.92 -5.61
C GLY A 65 -1.41 3.82 -6.70
N THR A 66 -1.64 5.12 -6.54
CA THR A 66 -1.29 6.15 -7.52
C THR A 66 0.22 6.36 -7.65
N GLY A 67 1.04 5.90 -6.71
CA GLY A 67 2.50 5.91 -6.84
C GLY A 67 3.00 5.19 -8.10
N LEU A 68 2.46 4.00 -8.40
CA LEU A 68 2.89 3.20 -9.56
C LEU A 68 2.34 3.71 -10.90
N PHE A 69 1.19 4.38 -10.88
CA PHE A 69 0.51 4.79 -12.11
C PHE A 69 0.71 6.27 -12.46
N LEU A 70 0.79 7.14 -11.46
CA LEU A 70 0.92 8.59 -11.62
C LEU A 70 2.29 9.07 -11.13
N GLY A 71 2.64 8.77 -9.88
CA GLY A 71 3.86 9.25 -9.23
C GLY A 71 5.16 8.80 -9.91
N ILE A 72 5.14 7.63 -10.54
CA ILE A 72 6.29 7.07 -11.28
C ILE A 72 6.75 7.98 -12.44
N GLY A 73 5.85 8.82 -12.98
CA GLY A 73 6.15 9.74 -14.07
C GLY A 73 7.18 10.81 -13.68
N HIS A 74 7.09 11.33 -12.45
CA HIS A 74 8.06 12.29 -11.92
C HIS A 74 9.45 11.67 -11.80
N ALA A 75 9.54 10.44 -11.27
CA ALA A 75 10.79 9.71 -11.16
C ALA A 75 11.42 9.42 -12.53
N LEU A 76 10.62 8.98 -13.50
CA LEU A 76 11.07 8.76 -14.87
C LEU A 76 11.58 10.06 -15.52
N ARG A 77 10.87 11.18 -15.34
CA ARG A 77 11.23 12.48 -15.91
C ARG A 77 12.59 12.97 -15.40
N VAL A 78 12.77 12.89 -14.08
CA VAL A 78 13.94 13.40 -13.35
C VAL A 78 15.16 12.54 -13.58
N ALA A 79 15.04 11.22 -13.43
CA ALA A 79 16.21 10.35 -13.31
C ALA A 79 16.48 9.44 -14.52
N GLY A 80 15.49 9.28 -15.40
CA GLY A 80 15.58 8.42 -16.57
C GLY A 80 15.28 6.93 -16.32
N PRO A 81 15.21 6.12 -17.40
CA PRO A 81 14.80 4.72 -17.39
C PRO A 81 15.57 3.80 -16.43
N LEU A 82 16.90 3.82 -16.49
CA LEU A 82 17.71 2.85 -15.72
C LEU A 82 17.68 3.18 -14.23
N SER A 83 17.81 4.46 -13.88
CA SER A 83 17.68 4.92 -12.49
C SER A 83 16.34 4.51 -11.91
N LEU A 84 15.24 4.67 -12.67
CA LEU A 84 13.89 4.28 -12.24
C LEU A 84 13.81 2.80 -11.87
N VAL A 85 14.30 1.91 -12.74
CA VAL A 85 14.25 0.47 -12.49
C VAL A 85 15.13 0.08 -11.31
N LEU A 86 16.33 0.64 -11.20
CA LEU A 86 17.22 0.39 -10.07
C LEU A 86 16.60 0.87 -8.75
N GLY A 87 15.97 2.06 -8.73
CA GLY A 87 15.30 2.58 -7.54
C GLY A 87 14.16 1.69 -7.08
N TYR A 88 13.29 1.27 -8.01
CA TYR A 88 12.19 0.35 -7.72
C TYR A 88 12.68 -1.04 -7.29
N LEU A 89 13.77 -1.54 -7.86
CA LEU A 89 14.39 -2.80 -7.45
C LEU A 89 14.94 -2.73 -6.02
N THR A 90 15.74 -1.71 -5.70
CA THR A 90 16.31 -1.53 -4.36
C THR A 90 15.22 -1.36 -3.31
N ALA A 91 14.23 -0.50 -3.56
CA ALA A 91 13.11 -0.31 -2.64
C ALA A 91 12.28 -1.59 -2.44
N SER A 92 12.07 -2.37 -3.51
CA SER A 92 11.35 -3.65 -3.41
C SER A 92 12.09 -4.70 -2.58
N ILE A 93 13.43 -4.74 -2.67
CA ILE A 93 14.26 -5.63 -1.85
C ILE A 93 14.17 -5.23 -0.37
N ALA A 94 14.31 -3.94 -0.07
CA ALA A 94 14.19 -3.43 1.30
C ALA A 94 12.79 -3.70 1.90
N GLY A 95 11.73 -3.42 1.13
CA GLY A 95 10.36 -3.70 1.53
C GLY A 95 10.10 -5.19 1.75
N PHE A 96 10.72 -6.06 0.96
CA PHE A 96 10.62 -7.52 1.15
C PHE A 96 11.25 -7.97 2.46
N MET A 97 12.47 -7.49 2.78
CA MET A 97 13.15 -7.80 4.04
C MET A 97 12.31 -7.37 5.25
N MET A 98 11.74 -6.16 5.21
CA MET A 98 10.84 -5.65 6.24
C MET A 98 9.60 -6.54 6.41
N MET A 99 8.92 -6.88 5.30
CA MET A 99 7.70 -7.69 5.34
C MET A 99 7.94 -9.13 5.83
N MET A 100 9.13 -9.70 5.58
CA MET A 100 9.49 -11.00 6.12
C MET A 100 9.62 -10.96 7.65
N ALA A 101 10.32 -9.94 8.18
CA ALA A 101 10.47 -9.76 9.63
C ALA A 101 9.12 -9.50 10.32
N LEU A 102 8.33 -8.54 9.81
CA LEU A 102 6.98 -8.28 10.33
C LEU A 102 6.08 -9.50 10.21
N GLY A 103 6.31 -10.32 9.19
CA GLY A 103 5.53 -11.50 8.93
C GLY A 103 5.68 -12.61 9.95
N GLU A 104 6.91 -12.85 10.40
CA GLU A 104 7.19 -13.79 11.49
C GLU A 104 6.56 -13.32 12.80
N MET A 105 6.66 -12.02 13.09
CA MET A 105 6.05 -11.41 14.29
C MET A 105 4.53 -11.51 14.27
N ALA A 106 3.90 -11.18 13.13
CA ALA A 106 2.44 -11.25 12.95
C ALA A 106 1.89 -12.68 12.94
N ALA A 107 2.70 -13.65 12.50
CA ALA A 107 2.34 -15.07 12.60
C ALA A 107 2.32 -15.56 14.06
N TRP A 108 3.25 -15.05 14.87
CA TRP A 108 3.38 -15.42 16.28
C TRP A 108 2.31 -14.74 17.15
N LEU A 109 2.18 -13.42 17.02
CA LEU A 109 1.29 -12.58 17.84
C LEU A 109 0.37 -11.71 16.95
N PRO A 110 -0.75 -12.27 16.46
CA PRO A 110 -1.68 -11.54 15.61
C PRO A 110 -2.55 -10.59 16.44
N VAL A 111 -2.16 -9.31 16.49
CA VAL A 111 -2.89 -8.26 17.20
C VAL A 111 -3.36 -7.15 16.24
N PRO A 112 -4.49 -6.47 16.50
CA PRO A 112 -4.94 -5.35 15.68
C PRO A 112 -3.92 -4.20 15.70
N GLY A 113 -3.65 -3.60 14.53
CA GLY A 113 -2.73 -2.47 14.44
C GLY A 113 -1.28 -2.80 14.80
N ALA A 114 -0.87 -4.05 14.64
CA ALA A 114 0.30 -4.67 15.25
C ALA A 114 1.66 -3.94 15.25
N ILE A 115 1.93 -3.03 14.31
CA ILE A 115 3.27 -2.43 14.15
C ILE A 115 3.69 -1.62 15.40
N PRO A 116 2.93 -0.59 15.84
CA PRO A 116 3.21 0.10 17.09
C PRO A 116 3.32 -0.83 18.31
N GLN A 117 2.49 -1.86 18.41
CA GLN A 117 2.56 -2.85 19.50
C GLN A 117 3.84 -3.66 19.44
N PHE A 118 4.28 -4.09 18.26
CA PHE A 118 5.52 -4.82 18.07
C PHE A 118 6.73 -3.97 18.45
N CYS A 119 6.76 -2.71 18.03
CA CYS A 119 7.82 -1.79 18.42
C CYS A 119 7.85 -1.54 19.94
N ALA A 120 6.69 -1.28 20.56
CA ALA A 120 6.56 -1.07 22.00
C ALA A 120 7.02 -2.30 22.81
N ARG A 121 6.69 -3.49 22.31
CA ARG A 121 6.87 -4.76 23.03
C ARG A 121 8.26 -5.37 22.86
N TYR A 122 8.82 -5.34 21.66
CA TYR A 122 10.07 -6.03 21.34
C TYR A 122 11.30 -5.13 21.38
N VAL A 123 11.11 -3.81 21.41
CA VAL A 123 12.23 -2.85 21.41
C VAL A 123 12.13 -1.90 22.60
N ASP A 124 11.19 -0.97 22.58
CA ASP A 124 11.01 0.03 23.64
C ASP A 124 9.66 0.74 23.50
N GLU A 125 9.02 1.08 24.63
CA GLU A 125 7.72 1.78 24.63
C GLU A 125 7.77 3.15 23.94
N ALA A 126 8.86 3.91 24.08
CA ALA A 126 9.03 5.21 23.43
C ALA A 126 9.20 5.06 21.91
N LEU A 127 9.89 4.02 21.46
CA LEU A 127 9.94 3.69 20.03
C LEU A 127 8.56 3.28 19.50
N GLY A 128 7.81 2.49 20.27
CA GLY A 128 6.42 2.16 19.96
C GLY A 128 5.52 3.38 19.80
N PHE A 129 5.66 4.37 20.69
CA PHE A 129 4.97 5.66 20.59
C PHE A 129 5.35 6.40 19.30
N ALA A 130 6.66 6.54 19.03
CA ALA A 130 7.17 7.27 17.87
C ALA A 130 6.72 6.62 16.56
N VAL A 131 6.91 5.31 16.41
CA VAL A 131 6.49 4.56 15.22
C VAL A 131 4.97 4.57 15.06
N GLY A 132 4.21 4.46 16.15
CA GLY A 132 2.75 4.49 16.07
C GLY A 132 2.20 5.82 15.56
N TRP A 133 2.69 6.95 16.07
CA TRP A 133 2.27 8.26 15.56
C TRP A 133 2.76 8.52 14.14
N ASN A 134 3.97 8.07 13.81
CA ASN A 134 4.53 8.21 12.47
C ASN A 134 3.76 7.38 11.42
N THR A 135 3.39 6.14 11.75
CA THR A 135 2.57 5.28 10.88
C THR A 135 1.14 5.79 10.74
N TRP A 136 0.54 6.34 11.80
CA TRP A 136 -0.75 7.04 11.70
C TRP A 136 -0.67 8.27 10.80
N PHE A 137 0.36 9.10 10.98
CA PHE A 137 0.61 10.28 10.14
C PHE A 137 0.79 9.90 8.66
N THR A 138 1.61 8.89 8.38
CA THR A 138 1.80 8.35 7.03
C THR A 138 0.48 7.89 6.42
N ALA A 139 -0.39 7.23 7.18
CA ALA A 139 -1.70 6.81 6.69
C ALA A 139 -2.61 7.99 6.30
N VAL A 140 -2.73 9.01 7.17
CA VAL A 140 -3.60 10.18 6.88
C VAL A 140 -3.07 11.05 5.75
N ILE A 141 -1.74 11.23 5.65
CA ILE A 141 -1.16 12.01 4.56
C ILE A 141 -1.23 11.26 3.24
N THR A 142 -1.04 9.93 3.25
CA THR A 142 -1.20 9.14 2.01
C THR A 142 -2.64 9.15 1.53
N LEU A 143 -3.64 9.11 2.43
CA LEU A 143 -5.03 9.36 2.06
C LEU A 143 -5.21 10.71 1.35
N CYS A 144 -4.58 11.77 1.83
CA CYS A 144 -4.63 13.08 1.18
C CYS A 144 -3.98 13.07 -0.21
N ALA A 145 -2.88 12.32 -0.38
CA ALA A 145 -2.24 12.10 -1.66
C ALA A 145 -3.18 11.39 -2.63
N GLU A 146 -3.83 10.29 -2.20
CA GLU A 146 -4.74 9.52 -3.05
C GLU A 146 -5.97 10.33 -3.49
N ILE A 147 -6.53 11.17 -2.61
CA ILE A 147 -7.62 12.09 -2.98
C ILE A 147 -7.14 13.10 -4.05
N SER A 148 -5.95 13.66 -3.87
CA SER A 148 -5.39 14.67 -4.80
C SER A 148 -5.06 14.06 -6.16
N ALA A 149 -4.52 12.83 -6.17
CA ALA A 149 -4.28 12.07 -7.39
C ALA A 149 -5.59 11.70 -8.10
N ALA A 150 -6.61 11.24 -7.37
CA ALA A 150 -7.93 10.96 -7.95
C ALA A 150 -8.53 12.21 -8.59
N CYS A 151 -8.42 13.37 -7.95
CA CYS A 151 -8.86 14.65 -8.51
C CYS A 151 -8.10 15.01 -9.80
N SER A 152 -6.77 14.84 -9.81
CA SER A 152 -5.95 15.05 -11.03
C SER A 152 -6.39 14.14 -12.18
N VAL A 153 -6.68 12.88 -11.90
CA VAL A 153 -7.13 11.91 -12.91
C VAL A 153 -8.54 12.22 -13.42
N ILE A 154 -9.45 12.70 -12.57
CA ILE A 154 -10.82 13.08 -12.98
C ILE A 154 -10.81 14.21 -14.01
N GLN A 155 -9.84 15.14 -13.91
CA GLN A 155 -9.69 16.22 -14.89
C GLN A 155 -9.27 15.74 -16.29
N PHE A 156 -8.98 14.45 -16.48
CA PHE A 156 -8.76 13.89 -17.81
C PHE A 156 -10.01 13.96 -18.70
N TRP A 157 -11.21 13.81 -18.12
CA TRP A 157 -12.45 13.80 -18.87
C TRP A 157 -13.02 15.22 -19.00
N SER A 158 -13.38 15.63 -20.22
CA SER A 158 -13.91 16.97 -20.51
C SER A 158 -15.20 17.32 -19.74
N GLY A 159 -15.95 16.31 -19.28
CA GLY A 159 -17.10 16.52 -18.41
C GLY A 159 -16.75 17.13 -17.04
N ALA A 160 -15.48 17.05 -16.62
CA ALA A 160 -15.00 17.61 -15.37
C ALA A 160 -14.51 19.07 -15.49
N ASP A 161 -14.30 19.59 -16.70
CA ASP A 161 -13.71 20.92 -16.94
C ASP A 161 -14.48 22.07 -16.27
N ASN A 162 -15.81 21.94 -16.15
CA ASN A 162 -16.68 22.95 -15.55
C ASN A 162 -17.02 22.69 -14.07
N VAL A 163 -16.47 21.63 -13.48
CA VAL A 163 -16.76 21.21 -12.11
C VAL A 163 -15.57 21.57 -11.22
N SER A 164 -15.81 22.33 -10.15
CA SER A 164 -14.76 22.64 -9.18
C SER A 164 -14.18 21.37 -8.56
N VAL A 165 -12.84 21.32 -8.44
CA VAL A 165 -12.12 20.24 -7.77
C VAL A 165 -12.65 19.97 -6.36
N ALA A 166 -13.15 21.01 -5.69
CA ALA A 166 -13.79 20.92 -4.38
C ALA A 166 -14.91 19.87 -4.31
N VAL A 167 -15.72 19.77 -5.36
CA VAL A 167 -16.85 18.82 -5.44
C VAL A 167 -16.31 17.40 -5.40
N TRP A 168 -15.27 17.10 -6.17
CA TRP A 168 -14.65 15.78 -6.22
C TRP A 168 -14.02 15.40 -4.88
N ILE A 169 -13.38 16.34 -4.20
CA ILE A 169 -12.82 16.13 -2.86
C ILE A 169 -13.92 15.76 -1.87
N VAL A 170 -15.01 16.53 -1.81
CA VAL A 170 -16.14 16.24 -0.91
C VAL A 170 -16.75 14.88 -1.20
N VAL A 171 -16.96 14.54 -2.48
CA VAL A 171 -17.50 13.25 -2.89
C VAL A 171 -16.60 12.10 -2.46
N LEU A 172 -15.28 12.21 -2.65
CA LEU A 172 -14.32 11.17 -2.25
C LEU A 172 -14.25 11.01 -0.73
N ILE A 173 -14.21 12.11 0.02
CA ILE A 173 -14.22 12.07 1.49
C ILE A 173 -15.50 11.43 2.02
N ALA A 174 -16.66 11.83 1.48
CA ALA A 174 -17.95 11.25 1.85
C ALA A 174 -18.01 9.75 1.48
N PHE A 175 -17.47 9.36 0.33
CA PHE A 175 -17.40 7.97 -0.11
C PHE A 175 -16.53 7.12 0.83
N PHE A 176 -15.33 7.59 1.19
CA PHE A 176 -14.46 6.88 2.14
C PHE A 176 -15.08 6.77 3.53
N LEU A 177 -15.70 7.85 4.02
CA LEU A 177 -16.41 7.82 5.29
C LEU A 177 -17.56 6.81 5.27
N ALA A 178 -18.36 6.81 4.19
CA ALA A 178 -19.46 5.86 4.04
C ALA A 178 -18.96 4.40 4.02
N LEU A 179 -17.91 4.09 3.26
CA LEU A 179 -17.34 2.74 3.21
C LEU A 179 -16.80 2.28 4.58
N ASN A 180 -16.19 3.18 5.35
CA ASN A 180 -15.54 2.82 6.62
C ASN A 180 -16.47 2.88 7.85
N ILE A 181 -17.66 3.47 7.73
CA ILE A 181 -18.73 3.36 8.74
C ILE A 181 -19.49 2.03 8.60
N LEU A 182 -19.47 1.40 7.42
CA LEU A 182 -20.06 0.09 7.19
C LEU A 182 -19.21 -1.02 7.83
N ALA A 183 -19.81 -2.19 8.06
CA ALA A 183 -19.14 -3.34 8.65
C ALA A 183 -17.85 -3.72 7.91
N VAL A 184 -16.85 -4.21 8.63
CA VAL A 184 -15.51 -4.59 8.12
C VAL A 184 -15.58 -5.59 6.96
N HIS A 185 -16.58 -6.48 6.96
CA HIS A 185 -16.84 -7.35 5.81
C HIS A 185 -17.06 -6.59 4.49
N THR A 186 -17.73 -5.44 4.54
CA THR A 186 -17.98 -4.59 3.35
C THR A 186 -16.68 -4.02 2.80
N PHE A 187 -15.78 -3.60 3.68
CA PHE A 187 -14.42 -3.20 3.31
C PHE A 187 -13.70 -4.35 2.60
N GLY A 188 -13.74 -5.56 3.16
CA GLY A 188 -13.11 -6.75 2.59
C GLY A 188 -13.63 -7.11 1.20
N GLU A 189 -14.94 -7.03 0.96
CA GLU A 189 -15.54 -7.27 -0.36
C GLU A 189 -15.19 -6.17 -1.38
N PHE A 190 -15.24 -4.90 -0.97
CA PHE A 190 -14.86 -3.78 -1.83
C PHE A 190 -13.40 -3.91 -2.28
N GLU A 191 -12.49 -4.13 -1.34
CA GLU A 191 -11.07 -4.34 -1.64
C GLU A 191 -10.84 -5.58 -2.50
N PHE A 192 -11.59 -6.65 -2.29
CA PHE A 192 -11.51 -7.83 -3.14
C PHE A 192 -11.82 -7.50 -4.61
N VAL A 193 -12.93 -6.81 -4.88
CA VAL A 193 -13.33 -6.43 -6.24
C VAL A 193 -12.33 -5.47 -6.86
N CYS A 194 -11.93 -4.43 -6.12
CA CYS A 194 -10.94 -3.46 -6.61
C CYS A 194 -9.58 -4.12 -6.88
N ALA A 195 -9.10 -5.01 -6.00
CA ALA A 195 -7.85 -5.71 -6.19
C ALA A 195 -7.88 -6.59 -7.45
N VAL A 196 -8.98 -7.29 -7.75
CA VAL A 196 -9.11 -8.06 -9.00
C VAL A 196 -8.98 -7.14 -10.21
N ILE A 197 -9.70 -6.02 -10.24
CA ILE A 197 -9.63 -5.03 -11.34
C ILE A 197 -8.20 -4.50 -11.50
N LYS A 198 -7.54 -4.13 -10.40
CA LYS A 198 -6.16 -3.63 -10.39
C LYS A 198 -5.17 -4.66 -10.93
N LEU A 199 -5.28 -5.91 -10.49
CA LEU A 199 -4.40 -7.01 -10.92
C LEU A 199 -4.59 -7.32 -12.41
N CYS A 200 -5.84 -7.38 -12.89
CA CYS A 200 -6.10 -7.52 -14.32
C CYS A 200 -5.57 -6.32 -15.12
N GLY A 201 -5.75 -5.11 -14.59
CA GLY A 201 -5.29 -3.87 -15.20
C GLY A 201 -3.77 -3.79 -15.35
N ILE A 202 -3.00 -4.11 -14.30
CA ILE A 202 -1.54 -4.09 -14.36
C ILE A 202 -1.01 -5.17 -15.31
N LEU A 203 -1.59 -6.37 -15.32
CA LEU A 203 -1.24 -7.42 -16.28
C LEU A 203 -1.52 -6.96 -17.72
N GLY A 204 -2.67 -6.32 -17.96
CA GLY A 204 -3.01 -5.73 -19.24
C GLY A 204 -2.02 -4.66 -19.68
N LEU A 205 -1.59 -3.78 -18.77
CA LEU A 205 -0.58 -2.75 -19.03
C LEU A 205 0.80 -3.34 -19.35
N LEU A 206 1.20 -4.41 -18.65
CA LEU A 206 2.47 -5.11 -18.95
C LEU A 206 2.44 -5.75 -20.34
N ILE A 207 1.34 -6.42 -20.71
CA ILE A 207 1.16 -7.00 -22.04
C ILE A 207 1.16 -5.88 -23.11
N LEU A 208 0.41 -4.81 -22.86
CA LEU A 208 0.35 -3.66 -23.75
C LEU A 208 1.74 -3.03 -23.97
N ALA A 209 2.51 -2.86 -22.91
CA ALA A 209 3.86 -2.32 -23.00
C ALA A 209 4.77 -3.19 -23.89
N LEU A 210 4.70 -4.52 -23.73
CA LEU A 210 5.42 -5.45 -24.61
C LEU A 210 4.95 -5.35 -26.06
N CYS A 211 3.63 -5.26 -26.30
CA CYS A 211 3.09 -5.09 -27.65
C CYS A 211 3.58 -3.79 -28.30
N ILE A 212 3.61 -2.67 -27.55
CA ILE A 212 4.11 -1.38 -28.05
C ILE A 212 5.62 -1.46 -28.32
N ASP A 213 6.41 -1.98 -27.37
CA ASP A 213 7.87 -2.04 -27.53
C ASP A 213 8.30 -2.94 -28.71
N LEU A 214 7.60 -4.05 -28.94
CA LEU A 214 7.87 -4.99 -30.02
C LEU A 214 7.33 -4.53 -31.39
N GLY A 215 6.62 -3.41 -31.47
CA GLY A 215 6.09 -2.85 -32.72
C GLY A 215 4.76 -3.45 -33.18
N GLY A 216 3.93 -3.94 -32.25
CA GLY A 216 2.60 -4.49 -32.54
C GLY A 216 1.53 -3.45 -32.87
N VAL A 217 1.85 -2.16 -32.81
CA VAL A 217 0.92 -1.07 -33.13
C VAL A 217 1.09 -0.65 -34.59
N SER A 218 0.01 -0.73 -35.36
CA SER A 218 0.02 -0.35 -36.78
C SER A 218 0.40 1.13 -36.96
N GLY A 219 1.33 1.41 -37.87
CA GLY A 219 1.77 2.78 -38.19
C GLY A 219 2.83 3.36 -37.24
N GLN A 220 3.29 2.61 -36.25
CA GLN A 220 4.40 3.01 -35.38
C GLN A 220 5.63 2.12 -35.60
N PRO A 221 6.85 2.68 -35.68
CA PRO A 221 8.05 1.87 -35.73
C PRO A 221 8.24 1.11 -34.42
N ARG A 222 8.86 -0.07 -34.50
CA ARG A 222 9.28 -0.83 -33.32
C ARG A 222 10.22 0.04 -32.46
N LEU A 223 9.90 0.21 -31.18
CA LEU A 223 10.79 0.89 -30.23
C LEU A 223 12.02 0.02 -29.94
N GLY A 224 11.81 -1.23 -29.51
CA GLY A 224 12.87 -2.19 -29.24
C GLY A 224 13.95 -1.63 -28.30
N PHE A 225 13.53 -1.25 -27.09
CA PHE A 225 14.38 -0.59 -26.09
C PHE A 225 14.89 0.80 -26.52
N HIS A 226 14.15 1.52 -27.38
CA HIS A 226 14.56 2.82 -27.91
C HIS A 226 15.02 3.77 -26.81
N TYR A 227 14.20 3.97 -25.77
CA TYR A 227 14.50 4.90 -24.67
C TYR A 227 15.67 4.45 -23.78
N TRP A 228 16.02 3.16 -23.79
CA TRP A 228 17.17 2.62 -23.07
C TRP A 228 18.49 2.78 -23.83
N LYS A 229 18.44 3.09 -25.12
CA LYS A 229 19.62 3.34 -25.96
C LYS A 229 19.95 4.83 -26.11
N THR A 230 19.17 5.70 -25.45
CA THR A 230 19.36 7.15 -25.50
C THR A 230 20.38 7.63 -24.46
N ALA A 231 20.98 8.80 -24.70
CA ALA A 231 21.86 9.46 -23.74
C ALA A 231 21.17 9.78 -22.39
N GLY A 232 19.83 9.77 -22.35
CA GLY A 232 19.01 10.01 -21.16
C GLY A 232 18.66 8.76 -20.35
N ILE A 233 19.39 7.64 -20.53
CA ILE A 233 19.16 6.39 -19.79
C ILE A 233 19.29 6.58 -18.26
N MET A 234 20.27 7.38 -17.84
CA MET A 234 20.41 7.93 -16.49
C MET A 234 20.62 9.43 -16.61
N LYS A 235 19.69 10.20 -16.06
CA LYS A 235 19.75 11.66 -16.07
C LYS A 235 20.43 12.19 -14.82
N GLU A 236 21.04 13.36 -14.99
CA GLU A 236 21.65 14.11 -13.92
C GLU A 236 20.58 14.90 -13.16
N TYR A 237 20.62 14.83 -11.83
CA TYR A 237 19.72 15.55 -10.94
C TYR A 237 20.53 16.34 -9.91
N ILE A 238 20.25 17.65 -9.79
CA ILE A 238 20.91 18.62 -8.90
C ILE A 238 22.40 18.87 -9.22
N ALA A 239 23.22 17.82 -9.25
CA ALA A 239 24.63 17.87 -9.62
C ALA A 239 24.84 17.37 -11.07
N THR A 240 26.06 17.52 -11.58
CA THR A 240 26.46 17.03 -12.92
C THR A 240 27.32 15.77 -12.84
N GLY A 241 27.42 15.02 -13.94
CA GLY A 241 28.27 13.82 -14.02
C GLY A 241 27.77 12.64 -13.21
N SER A 242 28.69 11.85 -12.63
CA SER A 242 28.36 10.65 -11.86
C SER A 242 27.56 10.95 -10.59
N GLU A 243 27.88 12.06 -9.92
CA GLU A 243 27.15 12.52 -8.74
C GLU A 243 25.69 12.85 -9.10
N GLY A 244 25.47 13.62 -10.18
CA GLY A 244 24.13 13.92 -10.67
C GLY A 244 23.30 12.68 -10.98
N ARG A 245 23.91 11.68 -11.60
CA ARG A 245 23.24 10.40 -11.92
C ARG A 245 22.90 9.60 -10.66
N PHE A 246 23.79 9.61 -9.66
CA PHE A 246 23.54 8.98 -8.37
C PHE A 246 22.39 9.67 -7.62
N LEU A 247 22.34 11.00 -7.60
CA LEU A 247 21.24 11.75 -7.02
C LEU A 247 19.92 11.51 -7.76
N GLY A 248 19.96 11.32 -9.08
CA GLY A 248 18.79 10.90 -9.87
C GLY A 248 18.29 9.53 -9.44
N TYR A 249 19.18 8.54 -9.32
CA TYR A 249 18.85 7.23 -8.75
C TYR A 249 18.27 7.35 -7.33
N PHE A 250 18.88 8.13 -6.46
CA PHE A 250 18.41 8.31 -5.08
C PHE A 250 17.00 8.92 -5.04
N TYR A 251 16.71 9.89 -5.91
CA TYR A 251 15.37 10.45 -6.08
C TYR A 251 14.34 9.37 -6.48
N THR A 252 14.70 8.45 -7.38
CA THR A 252 13.79 7.35 -7.76
C THR A 252 13.55 6.37 -6.61
N LEU A 253 14.52 6.17 -5.71
CA LEU A 253 14.36 5.33 -4.53
C LEU A 253 13.32 5.94 -3.57
N ILE A 254 13.39 7.26 -3.33
CA ILE A 254 12.40 7.99 -2.53
C ILE A 254 11.01 7.83 -3.16
N ASN A 255 10.88 8.06 -4.47
CA ASN A 255 9.60 7.89 -5.16
C ASN A 255 9.06 6.44 -5.11
N ALA A 256 9.94 5.45 -5.28
CA ALA A 256 9.59 4.04 -5.22
C ALA A 256 9.09 3.63 -3.84
N GLN A 257 9.68 4.18 -2.78
CA GLN A 257 9.26 3.91 -1.41
C GLN A 257 7.80 4.33 -1.17
N PHE A 258 7.39 5.48 -1.68
CA PHE A 258 5.97 5.87 -1.66
C PHE A 258 5.09 4.86 -2.38
N ALA A 259 5.49 4.42 -3.58
CA ALA A 259 4.69 3.49 -4.37
C ALA A 259 4.51 2.14 -3.66
N ILE A 260 5.51 1.68 -2.93
CA ILE A 260 5.55 0.39 -2.21
C ILE A 260 4.90 0.46 -0.82
N ASN A 261 4.72 1.67 -0.27
CA ASN A 261 4.10 1.90 1.03
C ASN A 261 2.74 1.18 1.15
N GLY A 262 2.37 0.82 2.38
CA GLY A 262 1.12 0.16 2.70
C GLY A 262 1.23 -1.34 2.61
N CYS A 263 2.38 -1.89 2.18
CA CYS A 263 2.58 -3.31 2.08
C CYS A 263 2.27 -4.08 3.38
N GLU A 264 2.42 -3.40 4.51
CA GLU A 264 2.15 -3.78 5.89
C GLU A 264 0.67 -3.82 6.29
N THR A 265 -0.26 -3.39 5.43
CA THR A 265 -1.72 -3.48 5.69
C THR A 265 -2.15 -4.90 6.08
N VAL A 266 -1.50 -5.92 5.50
CA VAL A 266 -1.73 -7.33 5.81
C VAL A 266 -1.51 -7.61 7.30
N VAL A 267 -0.46 -7.00 7.86
CA VAL A 267 -0.09 -7.13 9.27
C VAL A 267 -1.05 -6.34 10.17
N VAL A 268 -1.48 -5.16 9.72
CA VAL A 268 -2.51 -4.36 10.42
C VAL A 268 -3.84 -5.12 10.51
N ALA A 269 -4.22 -5.80 9.42
CA ALA A 269 -5.42 -6.61 9.32
C ALA A 269 -5.31 -7.96 10.05
N ALA A 270 -4.15 -8.33 10.60
CA ALA A 270 -3.95 -9.62 11.26
C ALA A 270 -4.89 -9.83 12.45
N GLY A 271 -5.19 -8.77 13.20
CA GLY A 271 -6.14 -8.82 14.32
C GLY A 271 -7.60 -9.04 13.92
N GLU A 272 -7.96 -8.74 12.66
CA GLU A 272 -9.32 -8.85 12.11
C GLU A 272 -9.45 -10.04 11.13
N ALA A 273 -8.36 -10.78 10.89
CA ALA A 273 -8.31 -11.93 10.00
C ALA A 273 -8.81 -13.21 10.66
N GLU A 274 -9.54 -14.02 9.89
CA GLU A 274 -9.86 -15.40 10.26
C GLU A 274 -8.58 -16.25 10.22
N ASN A 275 -8.34 -17.09 11.23
CA ASN A 275 -7.19 -18.00 11.30
C ASN A 275 -5.83 -17.32 10.97
N PRO A 276 -5.45 -16.25 11.70
CA PRO A 276 -4.35 -15.37 11.31
C PRO A 276 -2.99 -16.09 11.23
N ARG A 277 -2.72 -17.04 12.14
CA ARG A 277 -1.47 -17.85 12.16
C ARG A 277 -1.23 -18.60 10.85
N ARG A 278 -2.29 -18.98 10.13
CA ARG A 278 -2.20 -19.68 8.85
C ARG A 278 -2.26 -18.71 7.67
N ASN A 279 -3.16 -17.74 7.73
CA ASN A 279 -3.50 -16.90 6.59
C ASN A 279 -2.52 -15.74 6.40
N ILE A 280 -1.99 -15.16 7.47
CA ILE A 280 -1.04 -14.04 7.42
C ILE A 280 0.28 -14.45 6.76
N PRO A 281 0.98 -15.53 7.19
CA PRO A 281 2.24 -15.95 6.54
C PRO A 281 2.08 -16.24 5.04
N ARG A 282 0.94 -16.83 4.65
CA ARG A 282 0.63 -17.10 3.24
C ARG A 282 0.45 -15.81 2.44
N ALA A 283 -0.19 -14.81 3.04
CA ALA A 283 -0.38 -13.51 2.43
C ALA A 283 0.94 -12.75 2.27
N ILE A 284 1.82 -12.78 3.28
CA ILE A 284 3.16 -12.14 3.21
C ILE A 284 4.03 -12.74 2.11
N LYS A 285 4.02 -14.07 1.93
CA LYS A 285 4.73 -14.71 0.79
C LYS A 285 4.23 -14.24 -0.57
N ARG A 286 2.98 -13.79 -0.68
CA ARG A 286 2.42 -13.22 -1.92
C ARG A 286 2.80 -11.76 -2.11
N VAL A 287 3.07 -11.02 -1.02
CA VAL A 287 3.62 -9.67 -1.09
C VAL A 287 4.96 -9.66 -1.83
N PHE A 288 5.79 -10.71 -1.71
CA PHE A 288 7.03 -10.83 -2.50
C PHE A 288 6.77 -10.73 -4.01
N TRP A 289 5.84 -11.53 -4.52
CA TRP A 289 5.46 -11.51 -5.94
C TRP A 289 4.89 -10.15 -6.33
N ARG A 290 4.14 -9.50 -5.43
CA ARG A 290 3.67 -8.13 -5.66
C ARG A 290 4.83 -7.13 -5.84
N LEU A 291 5.78 -7.11 -4.92
CA LEU A 291 6.92 -6.17 -4.94
C LEU A 291 7.80 -6.40 -6.17
N LEU A 292 8.19 -7.64 -6.45
CA LEU A 292 9.08 -7.92 -7.57
C LEU A 292 8.36 -7.82 -8.91
N PHE A 293 7.22 -8.50 -9.06
CA PHE A 293 6.56 -8.60 -10.36
C PHE A 293 5.78 -7.34 -10.73
N PHE A 294 5.01 -6.74 -9.82
CA PHE A 294 4.18 -5.60 -10.19
C PHE A 294 4.90 -4.25 -10.10
N TYR A 295 5.89 -4.06 -9.24
CA TYR A 295 6.59 -2.77 -9.16
C TYR A 295 7.81 -2.71 -10.09
N VAL A 296 8.71 -3.70 -10.02
CA VAL A 296 9.95 -3.67 -10.82
C VAL A 296 9.66 -3.88 -12.30
N PHE A 297 8.87 -4.88 -12.68
CA PHE A 297 8.55 -5.08 -14.11
C PHE A 297 7.66 -3.99 -14.66
N ALA A 298 6.76 -3.39 -13.89
CA ALA A 298 5.97 -2.27 -14.38
C ALA A 298 6.83 -1.03 -14.60
N ALA A 299 7.75 -0.71 -13.69
CA ALA A 299 8.73 0.34 -13.88
C ALA A 299 9.59 0.09 -15.14
N PHE A 300 10.05 -1.15 -15.32
CA PHE A 300 10.80 -1.55 -16.51
C PHE A 300 9.97 -1.42 -17.79
N ALA A 301 8.78 -2.02 -17.83
CA ALA A 301 7.87 -1.97 -18.96
C ALA A 301 7.50 -0.54 -19.35
N LEU A 302 7.16 0.30 -18.38
CA LEU A 302 6.86 1.70 -18.60
C LEU A 302 8.06 2.46 -19.18
N SER A 303 9.26 2.22 -18.63
CA SER A 303 10.48 2.91 -19.07
C SER A 303 10.88 2.56 -20.51
N MET A 304 10.40 1.45 -21.07
CA MET A 304 10.61 1.06 -22.47
C MET A 304 9.69 1.81 -23.44
N ILE A 305 8.50 2.21 -22.99
CA ILE A 305 7.44 2.75 -23.86
C ILE A 305 7.18 4.25 -23.68
N CYS A 306 7.63 4.84 -22.57
CA CYS A 306 7.41 6.26 -22.27
C CYS A 306 8.72 7.06 -22.35
N PRO A 307 8.79 8.12 -23.18
CA PRO A 307 9.95 9.00 -23.23
C PRO A 307 10.09 9.79 -21.94
N SER A 308 11.23 9.65 -21.27
CA SER A 308 11.53 10.40 -20.04
C SER A 308 11.61 11.91 -20.25
N GLY A 309 11.73 12.41 -21.49
CA GLY A 309 11.77 13.85 -21.81
C GLY A 309 10.41 14.50 -22.00
N ASN A 310 9.31 13.73 -21.95
CA ASN A 310 7.99 14.27 -22.27
C ASN A 310 7.54 15.32 -21.25
N PRO A 311 7.13 16.54 -21.67
CA PRO A 311 6.72 17.61 -20.76
C PRO A 311 5.45 17.28 -19.97
N ASN A 312 4.55 16.45 -20.51
CA ASN A 312 3.28 16.10 -19.87
C ASN A 312 3.46 15.24 -18.60
N LEU A 313 4.66 14.70 -18.37
CA LEU A 313 5.02 14.01 -17.12
C LEU A 313 5.03 14.95 -15.90
N MET A 314 5.11 16.27 -16.11
CA MET A 314 5.15 17.29 -15.05
C MET A 314 4.01 18.32 -15.17
N GLY A 315 2.96 18.00 -15.93
CA GLY A 315 1.84 18.93 -16.20
C GLY A 315 1.86 19.52 -17.60
N GLY A 316 2.99 20.04 -18.09
CA GLY A 316 2.98 20.77 -19.36
C GLY A 316 1.97 21.92 -19.31
N ASP A 317 1.09 22.02 -20.30
CA ASP A 317 0.01 23.03 -20.36
C ASP A 317 -1.27 22.64 -19.57
N ARG A 318 -1.30 21.47 -18.93
CA ARG A 318 -2.45 20.91 -18.20
C ARG A 318 -2.00 20.24 -16.89
N THR A 319 -2.87 19.45 -16.26
CA THR A 319 -2.55 18.58 -15.13
C THR A 319 -1.60 17.45 -15.55
N ALA A 320 -0.70 17.03 -14.64
CA ALA A 320 0.27 15.97 -14.95
C ALA A 320 -0.44 14.66 -15.31
N GLN A 321 -0.02 14.07 -16.43
CA GLN A 321 -0.64 12.85 -16.95
C GLN A 321 0.13 11.61 -16.50
N SER A 322 -0.60 10.52 -16.32
CA SER A 322 0.02 9.22 -16.10
C SER A 322 0.96 8.87 -17.26
N PRO A 323 2.21 8.44 -17.00
CA PRO A 323 3.13 7.99 -18.03
C PRO A 323 2.59 6.82 -18.87
N TRP A 324 1.71 5.99 -18.29
CA TRP A 324 1.01 4.92 -19.02
C TRP A 324 0.06 5.50 -20.08
N VAL A 325 -0.68 6.55 -19.72
CA VAL A 325 -1.59 7.26 -20.63
C VAL A 325 -0.80 8.00 -21.71
N ILE A 326 0.32 8.64 -21.34
CA ILE A 326 1.22 9.30 -22.29
C ILE A 326 1.75 8.31 -23.32
N ALA A 327 2.26 7.14 -22.90
CA ALA A 327 2.79 6.13 -23.81
C ALA A 327 1.74 5.64 -24.81
N VAL A 328 0.50 5.44 -24.36
CA VAL A 328 -0.62 4.98 -25.20
C VAL A 328 -1.07 6.07 -26.18
N ASN A 329 -1.07 7.33 -25.75
CA ASN A 329 -1.34 8.47 -26.63
C ASN A 329 -0.27 8.60 -27.72
N ILE A 330 1.02 8.44 -27.36
CA ILE A 330 2.12 8.43 -28.33
C ILE A 330 1.97 7.27 -29.32
N ALA A 331 1.54 6.10 -28.84
CA ALA A 331 1.24 4.95 -29.69
C ALA A 331 0.01 5.16 -30.59
N GLY A 332 -0.80 6.20 -30.39
CA GLY A 332 -1.96 6.50 -31.22
C GLY A 332 -3.21 5.65 -30.94
N ILE A 333 -3.26 4.99 -29.78
CA ILE A 333 -4.37 4.09 -29.41
C ILE A 333 -5.48 4.90 -28.72
N LYS A 334 -6.62 5.12 -29.40
CA LYS A 334 -7.64 6.08 -28.96
C LYS A 334 -8.47 5.69 -27.74
N ALA A 335 -8.80 4.40 -27.58
CA ALA A 335 -9.74 3.96 -26.52
C ALA A 335 -9.06 3.73 -25.15
N LEU A 336 -7.79 3.34 -25.16
CA LEU A 336 -7.08 2.92 -23.95
C LEU A 336 -6.81 4.04 -22.92
N PRO A 337 -6.55 5.31 -23.30
CA PRO A 337 -6.33 6.39 -22.33
C PRO A 337 -7.44 6.51 -21.28
N SER A 338 -8.71 6.45 -21.69
CA SER A 338 -9.85 6.51 -20.76
C SER A 338 -9.95 5.27 -19.87
N ILE A 339 -9.63 4.09 -20.39
CA ILE A 339 -9.64 2.83 -19.62
C ILE A 339 -8.56 2.88 -18.55
N ILE A 340 -7.36 3.34 -18.90
CA ILE A 340 -6.22 3.46 -17.98
C ILE A 340 -6.54 4.49 -16.90
N ASN A 341 -7.04 5.68 -17.24
CA ASN A 341 -7.43 6.66 -16.22
C ASN A 341 -8.55 6.13 -15.30
N SER A 342 -9.50 5.35 -15.82
CA SER A 342 -10.51 4.70 -14.98
C SER A 342 -9.89 3.70 -14.01
N LEU A 343 -8.92 2.89 -14.48
CA LEU A 343 -8.15 1.96 -13.64
C LEU A 343 -7.37 2.70 -12.55
N ILE A 344 -6.74 3.82 -12.88
CA ILE A 344 -5.98 4.65 -11.92
C ILE A 344 -6.91 5.24 -10.87
N LEU A 345 -8.09 5.71 -11.27
CA LEU A 345 -9.09 6.23 -10.33
C LEU A 345 -9.57 5.14 -9.36
N ILE A 346 -9.88 3.94 -9.85
CA ILE A 346 -10.24 2.79 -9.00
C ILE A 346 -9.08 2.41 -8.07
N SER A 347 -7.84 2.47 -8.58
CA SER A 347 -6.62 2.22 -7.81
C SER A 347 -6.46 3.22 -6.67
N ALA A 348 -6.63 4.52 -6.94
CA ALA A 348 -6.57 5.59 -5.96
C ALA A 348 -7.64 5.45 -4.87
N ILE A 349 -8.87 5.14 -5.26
CA ILE A 349 -10.00 4.96 -4.33
C ILE A 349 -9.73 3.78 -3.39
N SER A 350 -9.35 2.61 -3.92
CA SER A 350 -9.10 1.45 -3.04
C SER A 350 -7.83 1.61 -2.18
N SER A 351 -6.80 2.29 -2.69
CA SER A 351 -5.61 2.65 -1.88
C SER A 351 -6.00 3.60 -0.74
N GLY A 352 -6.72 4.69 -1.04
CA GLY A 352 -7.21 5.64 -0.04
C GLY A 352 -8.08 4.97 1.03
N ASN A 353 -8.98 4.08 0.62
CA ASN A 353 -9.80 3.28 1.54
C ASN A 353 -8.95 2.39 2.46
N SER A 354 -7.91 1.74 1.94
CA SER A 354 -6.96 0.95 2.74
C SER A 354 -6.20 1.81 3.75
N TYR A 355 -5.82 3.05 3.40
CA TYR A 355 -5.18 3.97 4.34
C TYR A 355 -6.11 4.51 5.42
N VAL A 356 -7.39 4.71 5.13
CA VAL A 356 -8.41 5.03 6.16
C VAL A 356 -8.52 3.87 7.14
N PHE A 357 -8.58 2.64 6.63
CA PHE A 357 -8.59 1.43 7.46
C PHE A 357 -7.34 1.38 8.36
N MET A 358 -6.14 1.51 7.77
CA MET A 358 -4.87 1.49 8.52
C MET A 358 -4.80 2.57 9.59
N GLY A 359 -5.05 3.84 9.23
CA GLY A 359 -4.97 4.97 10.16
C GLY A 359 -5.91 4.80 11.35
N THR A 360 -7.13 4.34 11.08
CA THR A 360 -8.12 4.04 12.12
C THR A 360 -7.61 2.98 13.11
N ARG A 361 -6.90 1.94 12.63
CA ARG A 361 -6.37 0.86 13.48
C ARG A 361 -5.07 1.24 14.17
N TYR A 362 -4.19 2.03 13.56
CA TYR A 362 -2.99 2.54 14.21
C TYR A 362 -3.33 3.46 15.39
N LEU A 363 -4.32 4.34 15.22
CA LEU A 363 -4.74 5.22 16.32
C LEU A 363 -5.44 4.45 17.45
N TYR A 364 -6.24 3.43 17.08
CA TYR A 364 -6.83 2.52 18.05
C TYR A 364 -5.74 1.76 18.84
N ALA A 365 -4.72 1.25 18.14
CA ALA A 365 -3.55 0.59 18.71
C ALA A 365 -2.78 1.48 19.70
N LEU A 366 -2.49 2.73 19.33
CA LEU A 366 -1.89 3.72 20.23
C LEU A 366 -2.73 3.93 21.49
N ALA A 367 -4.05 3.98 21.36
CA ALA A 367 -4.94 4.14 22.52
C ALA A 367 -4.91 2.91 23.44
N GLN A 368 -4.79 1.70 22.89
CA GLN A 368 -4.62 0.46 23.67
C GLN A 368 -3.32 0.48 24.48
N ASN A 369 -2.24 1.00 23.89
CA ASN A 369 -0.96 1.18 24.55
C ASN A 369 -0.92 2.37 25.53
N ARG A 370 -2.04 3.07 25.75
CA ARG A 370 -2.13 4.32 26.56
C ARG A 370 -1.25 5.46 26.01
N GLN A 371 -0.93 5.39 24.73
CA GLN A 371 -0.14 6.36 23.97
C GLN A 371 -1.02 7.36 23.20
N ALA A 372 -2.34 7.15 23.23
CA ALA A 372 -3.35 8.09 22.76
C ALA A 372 -4.54 8.16 23.74
N PRO A 373 -5.35 9.23 23.73
CA PRO A 373 -6.52 9.39 24.59
C PRO A 373 -7.48 8.18 24.59
N ARG A 374 -7.98 7.80 25.77
CA ARG A 374 -8.88 6.64 25.96
C ARG A 374 -10.20 6.72 25.18
N ILE A 375 -10.62 7.90 24.73
CA ILE A 375 -11.82 8.08 23.89
C ILE A 375 -11.74 7.27 22.59
N PHE A 376 -10.53 7.05 22.07
CA PHE A 376 -10.26 6.30 20.85
C PHE A 376 -10.50 4.79 20.99
N LEU A 377 -10.63 4.27 22.21
CA LEU A 377 -10.97 2.85 22.44
C LEU A 377 -12.46 2.53 22.24
N ARG A 378 -13.30 3.55 22.01
CA ARG A 378 -14.74 3.34 21.87
C ARG A 378 -15.11 2.84 20.48
N CYS A 379 -15.52 1.58 20.40
CA CYS A 379 -16.01 0.94 19.20
C CYS A 379 -17.55 0.99 19.08
N THR A 380 -18.06 0.95 17.85
CA THR A 380 -19.48 0.71 17.56
C THR A 380 -19.84 -0.76 17.80
N LYS A 381 -21.13 -1.11 17.73
CA LYS A 381 -21.60 -2.51 17.84
C LYS A 381 -21.01 -3.45 16.77
N GLN A 382 -20.52 -2.87 15.67
CA GLN A 382 -19.90 -3.58 14.55
C GLN A 382 -18.36 -3.60 14.66
N GLY A 383 -17.79 -3.20 15.81
CA GLY A 383 -16.35 -3.22 16.05
C GLY A 383 -15.57 -2.10 15.36
N ILE A 384 -16.21 -0.99 14.99
CA ILE A 384 -15.55 0.14 14.31
C ILE A 384 -15.17 1.21 15.33
N PRO A 385 -13.89 1.59 15.49
CA PRO A 385 -13.49 2.65 16.40
C PRO A 385 -13.81 4.02 15.78
N ILE A 386 -15.04 4.50 16.03
CA ILE A 386 -15.64 5.64 15.33
C ILE A 386 -14.86 6.94 15.53
N TRP A 387 -14.33 7.19 16.73
CA TRP A 387 -13.54 8.39 16.99
C TRP A 387 -12.20 8.38 16.26
N CYS A 388 -11.58 7.21 16.12
CA CYS A 388 -10.37 7.03 15.32
C CYS A 388 -10.66 7.29 13.84
N LEU A 389 -11.81 6.81 13.35
CA LEU A 389 -12.24 7.05 11.97
C LEU A 389 -12.48 8.55 11.72
N LEU A 390 -13.25 9.21 12.57
CA LEU A 390 -13.60 10.62 12.39
C LEU A 390 -12.38 11.54 12.43
N ILE A 391 -11.42 11.31 13.34
CA ILE A 391 -10.20 12.13 13.39
C ILE A 391 -9.31 11.86 12.18
N THR A 392 -9.15 10.61 11.76
CA THR A 392 -8.40 10.23 10.54
C THR A 392 -9.01 10.89 9.31
N MET A 393 -10.34 10.86 9.18
CA MET A 393 -11.07 11.51 8.09
C MET A 393 -11.02 13.04 8.16
N SER A 394 -10.96 13.65 9.34
CA SER A 394 -10.88 15.10 9.47
C SER A 394 -9.60 15.68 8.85
N ILE A 395 -8.49 14.94 8.91
CA ILE A 395 -7.22 15.34 8.30
C ILE A 395 -7.32 15.33 6.76
N SER A 396 -8.17 14.49 6.17
CA SER A 396 -8.39 14.47 4.71
C SER A 396 -8.96 15.78 4.16
N LEU A 397 -9.53 16.66 5.01
CA LEU A 397 -9.94 18.01 4.62
C LEU A 397 -8.75 18.87 4.14
N ILE A 398 -7.52 18.53 4.54
CA ILE A 398 -6.32 19.23 4.02
C ILE A 398 -6.17 19.03 2.50
N SER A 399 -6.78 18.00 1.91
CA SER A 399 -6.83 17.81 0.45
C SER A 399 -7.50 18.96 -0.31
N PHE A 400 -8.28 19.83 0.35
CA PHE A 400 -8.79 21.08 -0.24
C PHE A 400 -7.67 22.04 -0.69
N MET A 401 -6.42 21.85 -0.26
CA MET A 401 -5.28 22.56 -0.84
C MET A 401 -5.17 22.38 -2.36
N SER A 402 -5.66 21.25 -2.91
CA SER A 402 -5.75 20.99 -4.36
C SER A 402 -6.67 21.95 -5.13
N MET A 403 -7.38 22.84 -4.44
CA MET A 403 -8.12 23.95 -5.07
C MET A 403 -7.23 25.17 -5.33
N GLY A 404 -6.29 25.45 -4.41
CA GLY A 404 -5.43 26.62 -4.47
C GLY A 404 -4.15 26.35 -5.27
N SER A 405 -3.59 25.15 -5.11
CA SER A 405 -2.54 24.62 -5.96
C SER A 405 -3.12 23.64 -6.97
N ASP A 406 -2.44 23.43 -8.10
CA ASP A 406 -2.80 22.37 -9.04
C ASP A 406 -2.82 21.00 -8.32
N SER A 407 -3.79 20.14 -8.64
CA SER A 407 -3.97 18.85 -7.96
C SER A 407 -2.73 17.95 -8.07
N SER A 408 -1.95 18.07 -9.15
CA SER A 408 -0.68 17.37 -9.27
C SER A 408 0.38 17.90 -8.29
N THR A 409 0.40 19.21 -8.04
CA THR A 409 1.34 19.81 -7.08
C THR A 409 0.99 19.40 -5.65
N ALA A 410 -0.29 19.44 -5.29
CA ALA A 410 -0.75 18.97 -3.98
C ALA A 410 -0.43 17.49 -3.77
N PHE A 411 -0.66 16.63 -4.78
CA PHE A 411 -0.24 15.24 -4.76
C PHE A 411 1.26 15.08 -4.47
N GLN A 412 2.12 15.84 -5.16
CA GLN A 412 3.57 15.77 -4.97
C GLN A 412 4.00 16.17 -3.55
N TRP A 413 3.38 17.19 -2.96
CA TRP A 413 3.64 17.58 -1.57
C TRP A 413 3.26 16.48 -0.58
N PHE A 414 2.06 15.92 -0.70
CA PHE A 414 1.63 14.82 0.16
C PHE A 414 2.47 13.56 -0.04
N GLN A 415 2.84 13.24 -1.28
CA GLN A 415 3.76 12.15 -1.59
C GLN A 415 5.09 12.33 -0.86
N ASN A 416 5.70 13.51 -0.92
CA ASN A 416 6.97 13.78 -0.26
C ASN A 416 6.84 13.65 1.27
N LEU A 417 5.79 14.22 1.87
CA LEU A 417 5.53 14.13 3.31
C LEU A 417 5.32 12.70 3.77
N ALA A 418 4.48 11.93 3.06
CA ALA A 418 4.25 10.52 3.35
C ALA A 418 5.54 9.71 3.24
N THR A 419 6.35 9.96 2.22
CA THR A 419 7.62 9.24 2.03
C THR A 419 8.59 9.49 3.18
N VAL A 420 8.78 10.75 3.58
CA VAL A 420 9.66 11.10 4.70
C VAL A 420 9.18 10.46 5.99
N ALA A 421 7.88 10.39 6.23
CA ALA A 421 7.33 9.72 7.39
C ALA A 421 7.35 8.17 7.30
N THR A 422 7.66 7.59 6.15
CA THR A 422 7.79 6.13 6.00
C THR A 422 9.21 5.64 6.26
N VAL A 423 10.21 6.53 6.08
CA VAL A 423 11.63 6.30 6.30
C VAL A 423 11.97 6.60 7.77
#